data_AF-A0A2I0QMZ4-F1
#
_entry.id   AF-A0A2I0QMZ4-F1
#
_cell.length_a   1.000
_cell.length_b   1.000
_cell.length_c   1.000
_cell.angle_alpha   90.00
_cell.angle_beta   90.00
_cell.angle_gamma   90.00
#
_symmetry.space_group_name_H-M   'P 1'
#
loop_
_entity.id
_entity.type
_entity.pdbx_description
1 polymer ?
#
loop_
_entity_poly.entity_id
_entity_poly.type
_entity_poly.pdbx_seq_one_letter_code
_entity_poly.pdbx_strand_id
1 'polypeptide(L)'
;MEILCKKCGSSECIKHGKSDNKQRYLCKSCGCNFVLGDARKKVSEEDKALAVSLYLSGKASCRSITKLFNTDFRKVFKYYNYTLFFTIFNLGKS
;
A
#
# COMPACT_ATOMS: atom_id res chain seq x y z
N MET A 1 -26.31 7.73 10.00
CA MET A 1 -25.39 7.15 8.99
C MET A 1 -24.48 6.17 9.70
N GLU A 2 -24.53 4.90 9.33
CA GLU A 2 -23.72 3.83 9.94
C GLU A 2 -22.35 3.78 9.26
N ILE A 3 -21.28 3.65 10.04
CA ILE A 3 -19.90 3.58 9.53
C ILE A 3 -19.47 2.13 9.46
N LEU A 4 -19.37 1.61 8.24
CA LEU A 4 -18.94 0.25 7.99
C LEU A 4 -17.44 0.20 7.69
N CYS A 5 -16.78 -0.81 8.24
CA CYS A 5 -15.36 -1.05 8.01
C CYS A 5 -15.09 -1.41 6.56
N LYS A 6 -14.24 -0.65 5.87
CA LYS A 6 -13.84 -0.94 4.48
C LYS A 6 -13.06 -2.24 4.28
N LYS A 7 -12.63 -2.90 5.36
CA LYS A 7 -11.87 -4.15 5.32
C LYS A 7 -12.74 -5.38 5.58
N CYS A 8 -13.62 -5.33 6.58
CA CYS A 8 -14.40 -6.49 7.04
C CYS A 8 -15.91 -6.26 7.07
N GLY A 9 -16.40 -5.05 6.75
CA GLY A 9 -17.84 -4.73 6.75
C GLY A 9 -18.47 -4.49 8.13
N SER A 10 -17.77 -4.73 9.23
CA SER A 10 -18.30 -4.51 10.59
C SER A 10 -18.72 -3.06 10.85
N SER A 11 -19.81 -2.88 11.60
CA SER A 11 -20.33 -1.60 12.09
C SER A 11 -19.70 -1.14 13.40
N GLU A 12 -18.83 -1.95 14.03
CA GLU A 12 -18.12 -1.60 15.27
C GLU A 12 -16.96 -0.62 15.01
N CYS A 13 -17.27 0.53 14.41
CA CYS A 13 -16.29 1.56 14.04
C CYS A 13 -16.40 2.78 14.95
N ILE A 14 -15.30 3.13 15.62
CA ILE A 14 -15.21 4.32 16.49
C ILE A 14 -14.36 5.42 15.86
N LYS A 15 -14.60 6.68 16.25
CA LYS A 15 -13.73 7.81 15.89
C LYS A 15 -12.34 7.59 16.51
N HIS A 16 -11.29 7.74 15.71
CA HIS A 16 -9.90 7.49 16.12
C HIS A 16 -8.98 8.59 15.58
N GLY A 17 -9.20 9.81 16.06
CA GLY A 17 -8.48 11.01 15.64
C GLY A 17 -8.88 11.53 14.25
N LYS A 18 -8.05 12.43 13.71
CA LYS A 18 -8.22 13.02 12.39
C LYS A 18 -6.95 12.87 11.55
N SER A 19 -7.11 12.84 10.24
CA SER A 19 -6.03 12.80 9.24
C SER A 19 -6.34 13.82 8.18
N ASP A 20 -5.46 14.81 7.98
CA ASP A 20 -5.66 15.81 6.93
C ASP A 20 -7.05 16.47 7.01
N ASN A 21 -7.43 16.90 8.23
CA ASN A 21 -8.75 17.40 8.62
C ASN A 21 -9.95 16.45 8.40
N LYS A 22 -9.75 15.24 7.89
CA LYS A 22 -10.80 14.22 7.74
C LYS A 22 -10.88 13.32 8.98
N GLN A 23 -12.10 12.88 9.30
CA GLN A 23 -12.32 11.94 10.40
C GLN A 23 -11.71 10.58 10.10
N ARG A 24 -10.86 10.07 11.00
CA ARG A 24 -10.34 8.70 10.95
C ARG A 24 -11.17 7.81 11.88
N TYR A 25 -11.39 6.58 11.46
CA TYR A 25 -12.15 5.57 12.19
C TYR A 25 -11.28 4.34 12.45
N LEU A 26 -11.50 3.71 13.59
CA LEU A 26 -10.92 2.42 13.97
C LEU A 26 -12.05 1.39 14.05
N CYS A 27 -11.95 0.31 13.29
CA CYS A 27 -12.80 -0.85 13.44
C CYS A 27 -12.33 -1.70 14.63
N LYS A 28 -13.18 -1.90 15.63
CA LYS A 28 -12.86 -2.72 16.80
C LYS A 28 -12.78 -4.22 16.47
N SER A 29 -13.55 -4.70 15.49
CA SER A 29 -13.55 -6.12 15.14
C SER A 29 -12.27 -6.58 14.42
N CYS A 30 -11.66 -5.73 13.58
CA CYS A 30 -10.46 -6.12 12.80
C CYS A 30 -9.24 -5.21 12.98
N GLY A 31 -9.33 -4.20 13.85
CA GLY A 31 -8.25 -3.23 14.11
C GLY A 31 -7.91 -2.29 12.95
N CYS A 32 -8.71 -2.26 11.88
CA CYS A 32 -8.39 -1.43 10.70
C CYS A 32 -8.65 0.05 10.97
N ASN A 33 -7.67 0.89 10.65
CA ASN A 33 -7.83 2.34 10.60
C ASN A 33 -8.18 2.80 9.18
N PHE A 34 -9.22 3.62 9.04
CA PHE A 34 -9.66 4.12 7.73
C PHE A 34 -10.28 5.51 7.80
N VAL A 35 -10.38 6.17 6.65
CA VAL A 35 -11.07 7.45 6.45
C VAL A 35 -12.12 7.21 5.38
N LEU A 36 -13.31 7.78 5.53
CA LEU A 36 -14.37 7.71 4.52
C LEU A 36 -14.01 8.58 3.32
N GLY A 37 -14.33 8.12 2.11
CA GLY A 37 -13.96 8.82 0.88
C GLY A 37 -12.44 8.82 0.59
N ASP A 38 -11.69 7.91 1.20
CA ASP A 38 -10.28 7.69 0.85
C ASP A 38 -10.17 7.10 -0.57
N ALA A 39 -10.00 7.97 -1.56
CA ALA A 39 -9.92 7.63 -2.98
C ALA A 39 -8.54 7.10 -3.41
N ARG A 40 -7.60 6.87 -2.47
CA ARG A 40 -6.29 6.31 -2.82
C ARG A 40 -6.46 4.90 -3.35
N LYS A 41 -6.23 4.70 -4.66
CA LYS A 41 -6.15 3.38 -5.27
C LYS A 41 -5.00 2.59 -4.62
N LYS A 42 -5.30 1.37 -4.18
CA LYS A 42 -4.26 0.40 -3.83
C LYS A 42 -3.66 -0.12 -5.13
N VAL A 43 -2.34 -0.14 -5.19
CA VAL A 43 -1.59 -0.83 -6.26
C VAL A 43 -1.71 -2.33 -5.99
N SER A 44 -2.08 -3.12 -7.00
CA SER A 44 -2.22 -4.58 -6.88
C SER A 44 -0.84 -5.22 -6.60
N GLU A 45 -0.81 -6.42 -6.04
CA GLU A 45 0.47 -7.13 -5.85
C GLU A 45 1.13 -7.48 -7.19
N GLU A 46 0.33 -7.77 -8.21
CA GLU A 46 0.77 -8.01 -9.60
C GLU A 46 1.49 -6.78 -10.17
N ASP A 47 0.91 -5.59 -10.02
CA ASP A 47 1.49 -4.33 -10.47
C ASP A 47 2.82 -4.05 -9.75
N LYS A 48 2.90 -4.37 -8.44
CA LYS A 48 4.16 -4.25 -7.69
C LYS A 48 5.21 -5.20 -8.22
N ALA A 49 4.88 -6.46 -8.46
CA ALA A 49 5.82 -7.46 -8.99
C ALA A 49 6.34 -7.06 -10.38
N LEU A 50 5.46 -6.53 -11.23
CA LEU A 50 5.84 -6.01 -12.55
C LEU A 50 6.74 -4.77 -12.44
N ALA A 51 6.40 -3.81 -11.58
CA ALA A 51 7.23 -2.64 -11.29
C ALA A 51 8.62 -3.04 -10.77
N VAL A 52 8.70 -4.07 -9.91
CA VAL A 52 9.95 -4.64 -9.41
C VAL A 52 10.79 -5.21 -10.55
N SER A 53 10.17 -6.07 -11.37
CA SER A 53 10.82 -6.73 -12.51
C SER A 53 11.36 -5.75 -13.55
N LEU A 54 10.59 -4.71 -13.90
CA LEU A 54 10.98 -3.71 -14.90
C LEU A 54 12.23 -2.91 -14.51
N TYR A 55 12.38 -2.61 -13.22
CA TYR A 55 13.54 -1.88 -12.72
C TYR A 55 14.77 -2.77 -12.59
N LEU A 56 14.62 -3.96 -12.01
CA LEU A 56 15.74 -4.91 -11.85
C LEU A 56 16.31 -5.37 -13.19
N SER A 57 15.45 -5.53 -14.20
CA SER A 57 15.88 -5.86 -15.57
C SER A 57 16.43 -4.66 -16.35
N GLY A 58 16.45 -3.45 -15.78
CA GLY A 58 16.91 -2.23 -16.45
C GLY A 58 16.01 -1.74 -17.60
N LYS A 59 14.84 -2.36 -17.81
CA LYS A 59 13.92 -2.03 -18.91
C LYS A 59 13.21 -0.70 -18.73
N ALA A 60 13.08 -0.22 -17.50
CA ALA A 60 12.47 1.07 -17.22
C ALA A 60 13.10 1.76 -16.00
N SER A 61 13.27 3.08 -16.10
CA SER A 61 13.66 3.90 -14.96
C SER A 61 12.53 3.98 -13.92
N CYS A 62 12.86 4.25 -12.65
CA CYS A 62 11.85 4.53 -11.61
C CYS A 62 10.86 5.63 -12.03
N ARG A 63 11.32 6.64 -12.78
CA ARG A 63 10.46 7.73 -13.24
C ARG A 63 9.49 7.29 -14.33
N SER A 64 9.88 6.34 -15.17
CA SER A 64 8.98 5.72 -16.16
C SER A 64 7.94 4.83 -15.47
N ILE A 65 8.37 4.05 -14.47
CA ILE A 65 7.51 3.12 -13.72
C ILE A 65 6.45 3.88 -12.91
N THR A 66 6.83 4.97 -12.22
CA THR A 66 5.87 5.80 -11.47
C THR A 66 4.76 6.39 -12.34
N LYS A 67 5.08 6.80 -13.57
CA LYS A 67 4.09 7.26 -14.54
C LYS A 67 3.16 6.12 -14.98
N LEU A 68 3.73 4.96 -15.28
CA LEU A 68 2.98 3.79 -15.76
C LEU A 68 1.94 3.30 -14.75
N PHE A 69 2.30 3.27 -13.47
CA PHE A 69 1.40 2.82 -12.39
C PHE A 69 0.68 3.96 -11.65
N ASN A 70 0.79 5.21 -12.15
CA ASN A 70 0.24 6.41 -11.50
C ASN A 70 0.49 6.43 -9.97
N THR A 71 1.74 6.23 -9.58
CA THR A 71 2.16 6.04 -8.19
C THR A 71 3.35 6.94 -7.84
N ASP A 72 3.61 7.14 -6.55
CA ASP A 72 4.72 7.96 -6.07
C ASP A 72 6.02 7.16 -6.07
N PHE A 73 7.13 7.80 -6.44
CA PHE A 73 8.48 7.23 -6.42
C PHE A 73 8.80 6.51 -5.11
N ARG A 74 8.41 7.08 -3.96
CA ARG A 74 8.64 6.49 -2.64
C ARG A 74 7.97 5.14 -2.49
N LYS A 75 6.79 4.93 -3.08
CA LYS A 75 6.09 3.64 -3.06
C LYS A 75 6.83 2.60 -3.89
N VAL A 76 7.30 3.00 -5.08
CA VAL A 76 8.07 2.11 -5.95
C VAL A 76 9.39 1.72 -5.30
N PHE A 77 10.12 2.69 -4.73
CA PHE A 77 11.34 2.45 -3.97
C PHE A 77 11.11 1.52 -2.78
N LYS A 78 9.99 1.69 -2.07
CA LYS A 78 9.57 0.78 -1.00
C LYS A 78 9.45 -0.65 -1.54
N TYR A 79 8.75 -0.89 -2.66
CA TYR A 79 8.61 -2.23 -3.22
C TYR A 79 9.96 -2.91 -3.45
N TYR A 80 10.93 -2.22 -4.06
CA TYR A 80 12.29 -2.75 -4.26
C TYR A 80 13.00 -3.09 -2.96
N ASN A 81 12.96 -2.21 -1.95
CA ASN A 81 13.68 -2.45 -0.69
C ASN A 81 13.14 -3.65 0.07
N TYR A 82 11.81 -3.86 0.08
CA TYR A 82 11.24 -5.08 0.65
C TYR A 82 11.69 -6.33 -0.11
N THR A 83 11.76 -6.28 -1.44
CA THR A 83 12.24 -7.40 -2.25
C THR A 83 13.72 -7.68 -2.02
N LEU A 84 14.59 -6.66 -2.05
CA LEU A 84 16.03 -6.79 -1.80
C LEU A 84 16.32 -7.34 -0.41
N PHE A 85 15.60 -6.85 0.61
CA PHE A 85 15.69 -7.40 1.96
C PHE A 85 15.32 -8.88 1.98
N PHE A 86 14.22 -9.28 1.33
CA PHE A 86 13.82 -10.69 1.26
C PHE A 86 14.83 -11.56 0.50
N THR A 87 15.37 -11.09 -0.64
CA THR A 87 16.33 -11.87 -1.43
C THR A 87 17.68 -11.99 -0.73
N ILE A 88 18.21 -10.91 -0.15
CA ILE A 88 19.50 -10.94 0.58
C ILE A 88 19.38 -11.84 1.83
N PHE A 89 18.26 -11.79 2.55
CA PHE A 89 18.06 -12.59 3.75
C PHE A 89 17.77 -14.07 3.49
N ASN A 90 17.21 -14.43 2.32
CA ASN A 90 16.98 -15.83 1.93
C ASN A 90 18.16 -16.46 1.18
N LEU A 91 19.01 -15.67 0.51
CA LEU A 91 20.25 -16.17 -0.10
C LEU A 91 21.35 -16.51 0.93
N GLY A 92 21.19 -16.09 2.19
CA GLY A 92 22.07 -16.47 3.31
C GLY A 92 21.61 -17.70 4.11
N LYS A 93 20.58 -18.41 3.63
CA LYS A 93 20.11 -19.67 4.20
C LYS A 93 20.20 -20.78 3.15
N SER A 94 21.42 -21.21 2.85
CA SER A 94 21.72 -22.46 2.15
C SER A 94 23.02 -23.01 2.72
#